data_AF-A0A1I4DIQ5-F1
#
_entry.id   AF-A0A1I4DIQ5-F1
#
_cell.length_a   1.000
_cell.length_b   1.000
_cell.length_c   1.000
_cell.angle_alpha   90.00
_cell.angle_beta   90.00
_cell.angle_gamma   90.00
#
_symmetry.space_group_name_H-M   'P 1'
#
loop_
_entity.id
_entity.type
_entity.pdbx_description
1 polymer ?
#
loop_
_entity_poly.entity_id
_entity_poly.type
_entity_poly.pdbx_seq_one_letter_code
_entity_poly.pdbx_strand_id
1 'polypeptide(L)'
;MTSRRDRLKKLVKVQEQLKAFHETRHAGFLAAASAAETEAQDLAKSFDAEDSYSALFPELYNRRIASALTRKDTSLESARGEAGRVATATARTNMVERAYREVLRMDERDQADRERLELIQRKTSEAK
;
A
#
# COMPACT_ATOMS: atom_id res chain seq x y z
N MET A 1 1.69 -32.13 -3.73
CA MET A 1 2.80 -31.15 -3.82
C MET A 1 2.25 -29.86 -4.41
N THR A 2 2.45 -28.69 -3.79
CA THR A 2 1.98 -27.41 -4.37
C THR A 2 2.89 -26.99 -5.53
N SER A 3 2.30 -26.63 -6.68
CA SER A 3 3.09 -26.22 -7.84
C SER A 3 3.82 -24.89 -7.57
N ARG A 4 4.90 -24.62 -8.32
CA ARG A 4 5.59 -23.32 -8.26
C ARG A 4 4.63 -22.18 -8.58
N ARG A 5 3.73 -22.38 -9.55
CA ARG A 5 2.66 -21.46 -9.93
C ARG A 5 1.74 -21.13 -8.75
N ASP A 6 1.26 -22.13 -8.01
CA ASP A 6 0.35 -21.92 -6.88
C ASP A 6 1.03 -21.14 -5.73
N ARG A 7 2.32 -21.39 -5.52
CA ARG A 7 3.12 -20.64 -4.53
C ARG A 7 3.28 -19.17 -4.93
N LEU A 8 3.60 -18.90 -6.19
CA LEU A 8 3.72 -17.54 -6.71
C LEU A 8 2.38 -16.79 -6.67
N LYS A 9 1.27 -17.44 -7.03
CA LYS A 9 -0.07 -16.87 -6.93
C LYS A 9 -0.40 -16.44 -5.50
N LYS A 10 -0.10 -17.29 -4.51
CA LYS A 10 -0.26 -16.95 -3.09
C LYS A 10 0.64 -15.79 -2.68
N LEU A 11 1.88 -15.78 -3.15
CA LEU A 11 2.83 -14.71 -2.84
C LEU A 11 2.37 -13.36 -3.39
N VAL A 12 1.85 -13.30 -4.63
CA VAL A 12 1.26 -12.06 -5.19
C VAL A 12 0.19 -11.52 -4.25
N LYS A 13 -0.77 -12.36 -3.86
CA LYS A 13 -1.88 -11.96 -2.96
C LYS A 13 -1.38 -11.41 -1.62
N VAL A 14 -0.37 -12.04 -1.03
CA VAL A 14 0.21 -11.57 0.24
C VAL A 14 0.93 -10.23 0.06
N GLN A 15 1.66 -10.04 -1.04
CA GLN A 15 2.34 -8.76 -1.31
C GLN A 15 1.33 -7.63 -1.60
N GLU A 16 0.22 -7.92 -2.28
CA GLU A 16 -0.89 -6.96 -2.46
C GLU A 16 -1.51 -6.55 -1.12
N GLN A 17 -1.77 -7.52 -0.23
CA GLN A 17 -2.30 -7.23 1.11
C GLN A 17 -1.33 -6.38 1.94
N LEU A 18 -0.02 -6.67 1.86
CA LEU A 18 1.00 -5.90 2.56
C LEU A 18 1.09 -4.46 2.00
N LYS A 19 1.01 -4.30 0.68
CA LYS A 19 0.95 -3.00 0.03
C LYS A 19 -0.27 -2.21 0.51
N ALA A 20 -1.46 -2.81 0.47
CA ALA A 20 -2.70 -2.18 0.90
C ALA A 20 -2.66 -1.75 2.38
N PHE A 21 -2.02 -2.56 3.24
CA PHE A 21 -1.80 -2.20 4.64
C PHE A 21 -0.96 -0.93 4.79
N HIS A 22 0.16 -0.82 4.07
CA HIS A 22 1.00 0.39 4.09
C HIS A 22 0.28 1.60 3.49
N GLU A 23 -0.50 1.42 2.43
CA GLU A 23 -1.32 2.48 1.84
C GLU A 23 -2.37 3.01 2.82
N THR A 24 -3.00 2.11 3.57
CA THR A 24 -3.99 2.47 4.59
C THR A 24 -3.35 3.24 5.74
N ARG A 25 -2.18 2.79 6.23
CA ARG A 25 -1.42 3.51 7.26
C ARG A 25 -0.97 4.88 6.78
N HIS A 26 -0.46 4.96 5.55
CA HIS A 26 -0.08 6.22 4.93
C HIS A 26 -1.25 7.21 4.88
N ALA A 27 -2.41 6.77 4.40
CA ALA A 27 -3.63 7.58 4.37
C ALA A 27 -4.07 8.01 5.78
N GLY A 28 -3.98 7.11 6.76
CA GLY A 28 -4.28 7.41 8.17
C GLY A 28 -3.39 8.51 8.75
N PHE A 29 -2.09 8.48 8.46
CA PHE A 29 -1.16 9.52 8.90
C PHE A 29 -1.42 10.88 8.20
N LEU A 30 -1.76 10.87 6.91
CA LEU A 30 -2.15 12.10 6.21
C LEU A 30 -3.44 12.69 6.76
N ALA A 31 -4.44 11.84 7.06
CA ALA A 31 -5.68 12.28 7.68
C ALA A 31 -5.44 12.87 9.07
N ALA A 32 -4.60 12.24 9.89
CA ALA A 32 -4.22 12.75 11.21
C ALA A 32 -3.46 14.09 11.11
N ALA A 33 -2.56 14.24 10.14
CA ALA A 33 -1.87 15.50 9.89
C ALA A 33 -2.84 16.62 9.50
N SER A 34 -3.76 16.34 8.58
CA SER A 34 -4.80 17.28 8.16
C SER A 34 -5.70 17.70 9.32
N ALA A 35 -6.15 16.74 10.13
CA ALA A 35 -6.98 17.04 11.30
C ALA A 35 -6.24 17.91 12.34
N ALA A 36 -4.95 17.63 12.59
CA ALA A 36 -4.13 18.43 13.50
C ALA A 36 -3.87 19.84 12.96
N GLU A 37 -3.73 19.99 11.64
CA GLU A 37 -3.63 21.29 10.98
C GLU A 37 -4.92 22.10 11.11
N THR A 38 -6.07 21.49 10.87
CA THR A 38 -7.37 22.14 11.07
C THR A 38 -7.55 22.56 12.53
N GLU A 39 -7.22 21.70 13.50
CA GLU A 39 -7.28 22.06 14.93
C GLU A 39 -6.40 23.27 15.24
N ALA A 40 -5.17 23.32 14.72
CA ALA A 40 -4.27 24.46 14.93
C ALA A 40 -4.84 25.76 14.33
N GLN A 41 -5.42 25.69 13.12
CA GLN A 41 -6.03 26.84 12.46
C GLN A 41 -7.26 27.34 13.21
N ASP A 42 -8.11 26.45 13.70
CA ASP A 42 -9.31 26.82 14.46
C ASP A 42 -8.94 27.41 15.83
N LEU A 43 -7.89 26.91 16.47
CA LEU A 43 -7.31 27.50 17.67
C LEU A 43 -6.72 28.89 17.41
N ALA A 44 -6.05 29.10 16.27
CA ALA A 44 -5.54 30.42 15.89
C ALA A 44 -6.68 31.41 15.60
N LYS A 45 -7.70 30.99 14.83
CA LYS A 45 -8.88 31.84 14.56
C LYS A 45 -9.63 32.21 15.84
N SER A 46 -9.80 31.25 16.75
CA SER A 46 -10.44 31.52 18.03
C SER A 46 -9.57 32.34 18.98
N PHE A 47 -8.25 32.36 18.80
CA PHE A 47 -7.37 33.26 19.54
C PHE A 47 -7.62 34.73 19.15
N ASP A 48 -7.84 35.01 17.87
CA ASP A 48 -8.07 36.36 17.32
C ASP A 48 -9.53 36.86 17.45
N ALA A 49 -10.45 36.04 17.96
CA ALA A 49 -11.87 36.40 18.07
C ALA A 49 -12.17 37.35 19.25
N GLU A 50 -13.12 38.28 19.07
CA GLU A 50 -13.51 39.27 20.10
C GLU A 50 -14.08 38.65 21.39
N ASP A 51 -14.78 37.51 21.29
CA ASP A 51 -15.34 36.77 22.45
C ASP A 51 -14.37 35.73 23.04
N SER A 52 -13.09 35.82 22.70
CA SER A 52 -12.10 34.82 23.09
C SER A 52 -11.57 35.03 24.50
N TYR A 53 -11.37 33.92 25.22
CA TYR A 53 -10.61 33.91 26.47
C TYR A 53 -9.09 34.00 26.24
N SER A 54 -8.64 34.28 25.01
CA SER A 54 -7.22 34.44 24.65
C SER A 54 -6.51 35.53 25.44
N ALA A 55 -7.21 36.61 25.80
CA ALA A 55 -6.67 37.67 26.65
C ALA A 55 -6.36 37.21 28.09
N LEU A 56 -7.09 36.20 28.58
CA LEU A 56 -6.94 35.65 29.93
C LEU A 56 -5.99 34.44 29.97
N PHE A 57 -5.93 33.65 28.90
CA PHE A 57 -5.13 32.43 28.83
C PHE A 57 -4.30 32.29 27.54
N PRO A 58 -3.44 33.27 27.18
CA PRO A 58 -2.67 33.24 25.94
C PRO A 58 -1.71 32.04 25.88
N GLU A 59 -1.09 31.70 27.01
CA GLU A 59 -0.18 30.56 27.13
C GLU A 59 -0.84 29.21 26.83
N LEU A 60 -2.12 29.05 27.20
CA LEU A 60 -2.86 27.82 26.93
C LEU A 60 -3.10 27.64 25.42
N TYR A 61 -3.49 28.73 24.73
CA TYR A 61 -3.67 28.73 23.28
C TYR A 61 -2.36 28.43 22.57
N ASN A 62 -1.28 29.16 22.89
CA ASN A 62 0.04 28.94 22.30
C ASN A 62 0.52 27.51 22.49
N ARG A 63 0.38 26.94 23.69
CA ARG A 63 0.75 25.54 23.96
C ARG A 63 -0.09 24.56 23.15
N ARG A 64 -1.40 24.78 23.01
CA ARG A 64 -2.28 23.89 22.23
C ARG A 64 -2.00 23.97 20.75
N ILE A 65 -1.78 25.17 20.21
CA ILE A 65 -1.40 25.39 18.81
C ILE A 65 -0.05 24.70 18.54
N ALA A 66 0.96 24.93 19.37
CA ALA A 66 2.26 24.29 19.24
C ALA A 66 2.17 22.75 19.30
N SER A 67 1.35 22.21 20.21
CA SER A 67 1.09 20.77 20.31
C SER A 67 0.39 20.21 19.06
N ALA A 68 -0.60 20.92 18.51
CA ALA A 68 -1.29 20.53 17.28
C ALA A 68 -0.32 20.53 16.08
N LEU A 69 0.51 21.56 15.94
CA LEU A 69 1.56 21.61 14.91
C LEU A 69 2.59 20.48 15.07
N THR A 70 3.03 20.18 16.29
CA THR A 70 3.96 19.08 16.56
C THR A 70 3.35 17.72 16.16
N ARG A 71 2.05 17.52 16.45
CA ARG A 71 1.31 16.31 16.03
C ARG A 71 1.18 16.21 14.52
N LYS A 72 0.92 17.34 13.84
CA LYS A 72 0.91 17.43 12.37
C LYS A 72 2.26 16.97 11.80
N ASP A 73 3.36 17.57 12.27
CA ASP A 73 4.70 17.28 11.75
C ASP A 73 5.11 15.83 11.99
N THR A 74 4.83 15.29 13.19
CA THR A 74 5.08 13.88 13.51
C THR A 74 4.29 12.93 12.61
N SER A 75 3.03 13.29 12.32
CA SER A 75 2.17 12.50 11.43
C SER A 75 2.66 12.56 9.98
N LEU A 76 3.10 13.73 9.51
CA LEU A 76 3.69 13.88 8.17
C LEU A 76 4.99 13.10 8.01
N GLU A 77 5.85 13.09 9.03
CA GLU A 77 7.08 12.31 9.00
C GLU A 77 6.79 10.80 8.98
N SER A 78 5.80 10.37 9.76
CA SER A 78 5.30 8.99 9.73
C SER A 78 4.71 8.63 8.36
N ALA A 79 3.98 9.55 7.73
CA ALA A 79 3.45 9.37 6.37
C ALA A 79 4.60 9.22 5.35
N ARG A 80 5.63 10.06 5.41
CA ARG A 80 6.82 9.92 4.53
C ARG A 80 7.47 8.55 4.69
N GLY A 81 7.63 8.08 5.93
CA GLY A 81 8.13 6.74 6.22
C GLY A 81 7.28 5.62 5.60
N GLU A 82 5.94 5.72 5.70
CA GLU A 82 5.03 4.77 5.05
C GLU A 82 5.07 4.86 3.52
N ALA A 83 5.20 6.05 2.94
CA ALA A 83 5.31 6.22 1.49
C ALA A 83 6.52 5.45 0.92
N GLY A 84 7.66 5.47 1.61
CA GLY A 84 8.82 4.65 1.26
C GLY A 84 8.55 3.14 1.34
N ARG A 85 7.75 2.70 2.32
CA ARG A 85 7.31 1.30 2.46
C ARG A 85 6.35 0.91 1.34
N VAL A 86 5.40 1.77 0.97
CA VAL A 86 4.49 1.56 -0.17
C VAL A 86 5.27 1.42 -1.47
N ALA A 87 6.27 2.28 -1.70
CA ALA A 87 7.14 2.19 -2.89
C ALA A 87 7.89 0.85 -2.95
N THR A 88 8.48 0.44 -1.82
CA THR A 88 9.18 -0.85 -1.70
C THR A 88 8.23 -2.03 -1.90
N ALA A 89 7.06 -2.00 -1.28
CA ALA A 89 6.04 -3.05 -1.44
C ALA A 89 5.56 -3.13 -2.89
N THR A 90 5.34 -2.00 -3.54
CA THR A 90 4.96 -1.95 -4.97
C THR A 90 6.03 -2.56 -5.86
N ALA A 91 7.31 -2.26 -5.62
CA ALA A 91 8.41 -2.87 -6.37
C ALA A 91 8.42 -4.40 -6.19
N ARG A 92 8.23 -4.90 -4.95
CA ARG A 92 8.16 -6.35 -4.66
C ARG A 92 6.97 -7.01 -5.35
N THR A 93 5.77 -6.43 -5.26
CA THR A 93 4.57 -6.96 -5.93
C THR A 93 4.79 -7.06 -7.43
N ASN A 94 5.34 -6.01 -8.06
CA ASN A 94 5.65 -6.01 -9.49
C ASN A 94 6.64 -7.12 -9.89
N MET A 95 7.67 -7.38 -9.08
CA MET A 95 8.61 -8.47 -9.33
C MET A 95 7.93 -9.85 -9.26
N VAL A 96 7.12 -10.07 -8.22
CA VAL A 96 6.44 -11.36 -8.04
C VAL A 96 5.38 -11.58 -9.12
N GLU A 97 4.63 -10.56 -9.50
CA GLU A 97 3.68 -10.64 -10.61
C GLU A 97 4.36 -11.01 -11.93
N ARG A 98 5.52 -10.41 -12.23
CA ARG A 98 6.30 -10.76 -13.42
C ARG A 98 6.70 -12.23 -13.41
N ALA A 99 7.25 -12.71 -12.28
CA ALA A 99 7.64 -14.10 -12.12
C ALA A 99 6.44 -15.06 -12.23
N TYR A 100 5.27 -14.67 -11.70
CA TYR A 100 4.04 -15.45 -11.82
C TYR A 100 3.58 -15.55 -13.28
N ARG A 101 3.55 -14.43 -14.01
CA ARG A 101 3.16 -14.40 -15.43
C ARG A 101 4.12 -15.19 -16.31
N GLU A 102 5.41 -15.19 -15.99
CA GLU A 102 6.42 -15.99 -16.69
C GLU A 102 6.16 -17.49 -16.54
N VAL A 103 5.98 -17.96 -15.30
CA VAL A 103 5.66 -19.37 -15.04
C VAL A 103 4.34 -19.77 -15.70
N LEU A 104 3.32 -18.90 -15.67
CA LEU A 104 2.05 -19.17 -16.33
C LEU A 104 2.23 -19.44 -17.84
N ARG A 105 3.00 -18.59 -18.52
CA ARG A 105 3.29 -18.73 -19.95
C ARG A 105 4.10 -19.99 -20.26
N MET A 106 5.01 -20.38 -19.37
CA MET A 106 5.77 -21.63 -19.53
C MET A 106 4.85 -22.85 -19.37
N ASP A 107 4.02 -22.87 -18.34
CA ASP A 107 3.06 -23.95 -18.11
C ASP A 107 2.09 -24.11 -19.30
N GLU A 108 1.60 -22.99 -19.86
CA GLU A 108 0.74 -22.99 -21.06
C GLU A 108 1.45 -23.56 -22.30
N ARG A 109 2.73 -23.23 -22.52
CA ARG A 109 3.53 -23.76 -23.63
C ARG A 109 3.79 -25.25 -23.46
N ASP A 110 4.23 -25.66 -22.28
CA ASP A 110 4.51 -27.06 -21.96
C ASP A 110 3.26 -27.92 -22.13
N GLN A 111 2.09 -27.39 -21.76
CA GLN A 111 0.82 -28.07 -21.94
C GLN A 111 0.42 -28.17 -23.41
N ALA A 112 0.54 -27.08 -24.18
CA ALA A 112 0.26 -27.10 -25.62
C ALA A 112 1.17 -28.07 -26.39
N ASP A 113 2.45 -28.16 -26.01
CA ASP A 113 3.39 -29.10 -26.62
C ASP A 113 3.07 -30.55 -26.25
N ARG A 114 2.66 -30.83 -25.00
CA ARG A 114 2.15 -32.16 -24.62
C ARG A 114 0.91 -32.55 -25.43
N GLU A 115 -0.06 -31.66 -25.54
CA GLU A 115 -1.28 -31.91 -26.31
C GLU A 115 -0.98 -32.19 -27.79
N ARG A 116 -0.01 -31.49 -28.39
CA ARG A 116 0.46 -31.76 -29.76
C ARG A 116 1.12 -33.14 -29.87
N LEU A 117 1.98 -33.51 -28.94
CA LEU A 117 2.64 -34.82 -28.95
C LEU A 117 1.63 -35.95 -28.77
N GLU A 118 0.64 -35.80 -27.89
CA GLU A 118 -0.45 -36.76 -27.72
C GLU A 118 -1.28 -36.93 -29.00
N LEU A 119 -1.60 -35.84 -29.70
CA LEU A 119 -2.30 -35.89 -30.99
C LEU A 119 -1.49 -36.63 -32.05
N ILE A 120 -0.17 -36.38 -32.14
CA ILE A 120 0.72 -37.10 -33.05
C ILE A 120 0.76 -38.59 -32.69
N GLN A 121 0.91 -38.92 -31.40
CA GLN A 121 0.95 -40.29 -30.93
C GLN A 121 -0.33 -41.05 -31.29
N ARG A 122 -1.51 -40.46 -31.03
CA ARG A 122 -2.81 -41.03 -31.41
C ARG A 122 -2.92 -41.28 -32.91
N LYS A 123 -2.55 -40.30 -33.74
CA LYS A 123 -2.53 -40.47 -35.22
C LYS A 123 -1.59 -41.59 -35.66
N THR A 124 -0.40 -41.70 -35.07
CA THR A 124 0.53 -42.78 -35.41
C THR A 124 0.07 -44.16 -34.94
N SER A 125 -0.70 -44.24 -33.85
CA SER A 125 -1.30 -45.51 -33.40
C SER A 125 -2.51 -45.93 -34.22
N GLU A 126 -3.29 -44.99 -34.78
CA GLU A 126 -4.43 -45.28 -35.66
C GLU A 126 -4.00 -45.64 -37.09
N ALA A 127 -2.81 -45.23 -37.51
CA ALA A 127 -2.24 -45.55 -38.83
C ALA A 127 -1.51 -46.91 -38.88
N LYS A 128 -1.46 -47.65 -37.77
CA LYS A 128 -0.94 -49.02 -37.67
C LYS A 128 -2.08 -50.02 -37.50
#